data_AF-A0A7S1SXT2-F1
#
_entry.id   AF-A0A7S1SXT2-F1
#
_cell.length_a   1.000
_cell.length_b   1.000
_cell.length_c   1.000
_cell.angle_alpha   90.00
_cell.angle_beta   90.00
_cell.angle_gamma   90.00
#
_symmetry.space_group_name_H-M   'P 1'
#
loop_
_entity.id
_entity.type
_entity.pdbx_description
1 polymer ?
#
loop_
_entity_poly.entity_id
_entity_poly.type
_entity_poly.pdbx_seq_one_letter_code
_entity_poly.pdbx_strand_id
1 'polypeptide(L)'
;EDLSDVDEEEAQQVDRGYDDEDLSDVDDEEDELNDFIVEGDDDGEQQPGMRRRRKKKKHIGGVSDEAMREAQEIFGDVDSFLQRYHDMKARSTGKDQYDLGQEGDELDLSDEDEAEELRAARMERKEQRRLKLVRERIEPDLLAKYGLTDSDEHLRKIDIPERMAVDLDLLDTLSAETLPEASRWIYEQLFGIDSRRTWVRDLVEDGRREVDMLPTDGRNSWDPSDLEGDIANVQGLRAICRVRKSSQIGQWQTNEAAQEALQKAIHEVLKCFYLAKEEVPLVAMYRKERCGELLCCRESDLPSFTTKREVEEQERNSRSHVAYYPEGSVQAKHRRPRRWEVLWAVWENSKRFAKLIRRRQARTTAYEKALEVATSEEETDAVMGC
;
A
#
# COMPACT_ATOMS: atom_id res chain seq x y z
N GLU A 1 -8.09 -47.39 42.75
CA GLU A 1 -7.14 -47.44 41.63
C GLU A 1 -7.52 -46.28 40.72
N ASP A 2 -7.33 -45.01 41.10
CA ASP A 2 -6.14 -44.31 41.59
C ASP A 2 -4.96 -44.41 40.62
N LEU A 3 -4.90 -43.44 39.71
CA LEU A 3 -3.69 -42.99 39.02
C LEU A 3 -3.73 -41.47 38.95
N SER A 4 -3.08 -40.88 39.93
CA SER A 4 -2.75 -39.47 40.14
C SER A 4 -1.47 -39.07 39.39
N ASP A 5 -1.41 -37.78 39.04
CA ASP A 5 -0.27 -36.85 39.15
C ASP A 5 1.11 -37.22 38.59
N VAL A 6 1.52 -36.50 37.53
CA VAL A 6 2.92 -36.07 37.31
C VAL A 6 2.94 -34.71 36.55
N ASP A 7 3.30 -33.67 37.30
CA ASP A 7 4.13 -32.48 37.00
C ASP A 7 3.82 -31.52 35.82
N GLU A 8 3.29 -30.33 36.16
CA GLU A 8 3.59 -29.06 35.48
C GLU A 8 3.93 -27.98 36.53
N GLU A 9 5.21 -27.88 36.89
CA GLU A 9 5.79 -26.73 37.60
C GLU A 9 6.56 -25.82 36.64
N GLU A 10 6.33 -24.52 36.81
CA GLU A 10 7.20 -23.37 36.57
C GLU A 10 8.13 -23.33 35.34
N ALA A 11 7.80 -22.43 34.40
CA ALA A 11 8.80 -21.74 33.60
C ALA A 11 8.68 -20.23 33.82
N GLN A 12 9.80 -19.67 34.28
CA GLN A 12 9.98 -18.35 34.87
C GLN A 12 9.87 -17.19 33.87
N GLN A 13 9.31 -16.10 34.38
CA GLN A 13 9.52 -14.72 33.96
C GLN A 13 11.02 -14.43 33.78
N VAL A 14 11.38 -13.91 32.61
CA VAL A 14 12.63 -13.17 32.42
C VAL A 14 12.27 -11.78 31.92
N ASP A 15 12.28 -10.86 32.87
CA ASP A 15 12.22 -9.41 32.71
C ASP A 15 13.65 -8.88 32.51
N ARG A 16 13.92 -8.36 31.31
CA ARG A 16 15.01 -7.45 30.88
C ARG A 16 14.54 -6.87 29.54
N GLY A 17 14.42 -5.58 29.27
CA GLY A 17 15.03 -4.37 29.81
C GLY A 17 15.43 -3.50 28.61
N TYR A 18 15.34 -2.18 28.79
CA TYR A 18 15.92 -1.09 27.99
C TYR A 18 15.04 -0.34 26.97
N ASP A 19 14.83 0.94 27.33
CA ASP A 19 14.71 2.12 26.48
C ASP A 19 15.72 2.10 25.32
N ASP A 20 15.28 2.57 24.15
CA ASP A 20 16.16 3.19 23.15
C ASP A 20 15.44 4.44 22.63
N GLU A 21 15.67 5.56 23.33
CA GLU A 21 15.81 6.86 22.69
C GLU A 21 17.22 6.92 22.06
N ASP A 22 17.32 7.61 20.92
CA ASP A 22 18.56 8.11 20.30
C ASP A 22 19.34 7.17 19.35
N LEU A 23 18.87 7.09 18.09
CA LEU A 23 19.66 6.64 16.94
C LEU A 23 19.82 7.80 15.94
N SER A 24 20.55 8.82 16.35
CA SER A 24 21.14 9.80 15.44
C SER A 24 22.66 9.85 15.66
N ASP A 25 23.37 8.92 15.01
CA ASP A 25 24.78 9.08 14.60
C ASP A 25 25.26 7.82 13.86
N VAL A 26 24.88 7.69 12.59
CA VAL A 26 25.54 6.76 11.67
C VAL A 26 26.13 7.60 10.54
N ASP A 27 27.25 8.23 10.87
CA ASP A 27 28.15 8.87 9.91
C ASP A 27 29.29 7.88 9.58
N ASP A 28 29.65 7.81 8.30
CA ASP A 28 30.97 7.42 7.78
C ASP A 28 31.54 5.99 7.99
N GLU A 29 30.86 4.95 7.48
CA GLU A 29 31.46 3.60 7.34
C GLU A 29 32.21 3.35 6.01
N GLU A 30 32.30 4.31 5.08
CA GLU A 30 32.98 4.07 3.78
C GLU A 30 34.52 4.22 3.81
N ASP A 31 35.11 4.71 4.90
CA ASP A 31 36.57 4.88 5.04
C ASP A 31 37.31 3.68 5.70
N GLU A 32 36.60 2.70 6.29
CA GLU A 32 37.22 1.52 6.93
C GLU A 32 37.71 0.44 5.93
N LEU A 33 37.24 0.46 4.68
CA LEU A 33 37.60 -0.56 3.68
C LEU A 33 39.02 -0.40 3.09
N ASN A 34 39.76 0.66 3.46
CA ASN A 34 41.13 0.90 2.99
C ASN A 34 42.23 0.34 3.89
N ASP A 35 41.92 -0.23 5.07
CA ASP A 35 42.92 -0.71 6.03
C ASP A 35 43.20 -2.23 5.96
N PHE A 36 42.68 -2.93 4.94
CA PHE A 36 42.79 -4.39 4.81
C PHE A 36 44.06 -4.87 4.07
N ILE A 37 44.88 -4.00 3.47
CA ILE A 37 46.15 -4.42 2.86
C ILE A 37 47.26 -4.35 3.92
N VAL A 38 47.48 -5.46 4.61
CA VAL A 38 48.64 -5.65 5.49
C VAL A 38 49.88 -5.92 4.62
N GLU A 39 50.74 -4.92 4.43
CA GLU A 39 52.13 -5.17 4.03
C GLU A 39 52.83 -5.87 5.21
N GLY A 40 53.32 -7.09 4.99
CA GLY A 40 54.04 -7.86 6.00
C GLY A 40 55.32 -7.14 6.44
N ASP A 41 55.51 -7.08 7.76
CA ASP A 41 56.65 -6.50 8.45
C ASP A 41 58.02 -7.00 7.95
N ASP A 42 58.95 -6.07 7.75
CA ASP A 42 60.35 -6.22 8.16
C ASP A 42 60.87 -4.82 8.59
N ASP A 43 60.91 -4.64 9.91
CA ASP A 43 61.80 -3.80 10.74
C ASP A 43 61.84 -2.26 10.59
N GLY A 44 61.17 -1.56 11.53
CA GLY A 44 61.69 -0.29 12.09
C GLY A 44 60.68 0.77 12.55
N GLU A 45 60.50 0.85 13.88
CA GLU A 45 60.01 1.92 14.79
C GLU A 45 59.29 3.21 14.31
N GLN A 46 58.37 3.66 15.18
CA GLN A 46 57.21 4.56 15.03
C GLN A 46 57.46 6.06 14.67
N GLN A 47 56.40 6.66 14.10
CA GLN A 47 56.23 8.00 13.48
C GLN A 47 56.42 9.23 14.41
N PRO A 48 56.53 10.48 13.89
CA PRO A 48 55.31 11.26 13.56
C PRO A 48 55.42 12.27 12.37
N GLY A 49 54.28 12.55 11.73
CA GLY A 49 54.02 13.82 11.03
C GLY A 49 54.37 13.89 9.53
N MET A 50 53.45 13.46 8.66
CA MET A 50 53.58 13.57 7.21
C MET A 50 53.46 15.02 6.71
N ARG A 51 54.59 15.72 6.61
CA ARG A 51 54.75 16.84 5.67
C ARG A 51 55.07 16.28 4.29
N ARG A 52 54.25 16.65 3.30
CA ARG A 52 54.37 16.32 1.87
C ARG A 52 55.82 16.43 1.37
N ARG A 53 56.45 15.28 1.07
CA ARG A 53 57.79 15.21 0.46
C ARG A 53 57.68 15.33 -1.06
N ARG A 54 58.17 16.45 -1.59
CA ARG A 54 58.50 16.61 -3.01
C ARG A 54 59.46 15.50 -3.45
N LYS A 55 59.07 14.67 -4.41
CA LYS A 55 59.94 13.64 -5.01
C LYS A 55 61.06 14.31 -5.81
N LYS A 56 62.28 14.30 -5.27
CA LYS A 56 63.52 14.52 -6.05
C LYS A 56 63.73 13.29 -6.94
N LYS A 57 63.86 13.49 -8.26
CA LYS A 57 64.37 12.47 -9.19
C LYS A 57 65.79 12.07 -8.73
N LYS A 58 65.92 10.88 -8.14
CA LYS A 58 67.22 10.21 -8.02
C LYS A 58 67.45 9.46 -9.33
N HIS A 59 68.53 9.79 -10.04
CA HIS A 59 69.06 8.90 -11.07
C HIS A 59 69.52 7.61 -10.37
N ILE A 60 68.93 6.49 -10.76
CA ILE A 60 69.39 5.15 -10.34
C ILE A 60 70.67 4.90 -11.14
N GLY A 61 71.83 5.08 -10.50
CA GLY A 61 73.10 4.68 -11.08
C GLY A 61 73.21 3.16 -11.03
N GLY A 62 73.35 2.52 -12.20
CA GLY A 62 73.63 1.08 -12.28
C GLY A 62 72.95 0.31 -13.42
N VAL A 63 72.04 0.93 -14.17
CA VAL A 63 71.42 0.28 -15.34
C VAL A 63 72.19 0.68 -16.60
N SER A 64 72.70 -0.31 -17.33
CA SER A 64 73.34 -0.12 -18.64
C SER A 64 72.32 0.43 -19.64
N ASP A 65 72.71 1.43 -20.44
CA ASP A 65 71.87 1.99 -21.53
C ASP A 65 71.42 0.91 -22.54
N GLU A 66 72.14 -0.22 -22.62
CA GLU A 66 71.77 -1.37 -23.44
C GLU A 66 70.52 -2.09 -22.89
N ALA A 67 70.42 -2.24 -21.57
CA ALA A 67 69.31 -2.93 -20.91
C ALA A 67 68.01 -2.11 -20.94
N MET A 68 68.11 -0.77 -20.91
CA MET A 68 66.95 0.12 -21.09
C MET A 68 66.43 0.07 -22.53
N ARG A 69 67.31 -0.06 -23.52
CA ARG A 69 66.93 -0.17 -24.94
C ARG A 69 66.30 -1.53 -25.25
N GLU A 70 66.87 -2.61 -24.71
CA GLU A 70 66.32 -3.96 -24.83
C GLU A 70 64.94 -4.07 -24.12
N ALA A 71 64.79 -3.48 -22.94
CA ALA A 71 63.50 -3.42 -22.26
C ALA A 71 62.44 -2.62 -23.04
N GLN A 72 62.84 -1.54 -23.73
CA GLN A 72 61.94 -0.79 -24.62
C GLN A 72 61.58 -1.57 -25.89
N GLU A 73 62.47 -2.43 -26.41
CA GLU A 73 62.15 -3.36 -27.52
C GLU A 73 61.21 -4.48 -27.08
N ILE A 74 61.37 -5.01 -25.85
CA ILE A 74 60.56 -6.14 -25.35
C ILE A 74 59.19 -5.69 -24.85
N PHE A 75 59.11 -4.59 -24.09
CA PHE A 75 57.88 -4.15 -23.42
C PHE A 75 57.21 -2.93 -24.10
N GLY A 76 57.84 -2.36 -25.13
CA GLY A 76 57.37 -1.16 -25.81
C GLY A 76 57.67 0.12 -25.05
N ASP A 77 57.49 1.27 -25.72
CA ASP A 77 57.70 2.58 -25.13
C ASP A 77 56.61 2.92 -24.11
N VAL A 78 56.98 2.96 -22.83
CA VAL A 78 56.10 3.25 -21.70
C VAL A 78 55.49 4.64 -21.81
N ASP A 79 56.20 5.61 -22.40
CA ASP A 79 55.66 6.96 -22.60
C ASP A 79 54.54 6.93 -23.64
N SER A 80 54.65 6.14 -24.70
CA SER A 80 53.58 5.93 -25.68
C SER A 80 52.34 5.26 -25.07
N PHE A 81 52.52 4.37 -24.10
CA PHE A 81 51.44 3.71 -23.38
C PHE A 81 50.74 4.66 -22.40
N LEU A 82 51.51 5.43 -21.62
CA LEU A 82 50.99 6.49 -20.74
C LEU A 82 50.27 7.57 -21.52
N GLN A 83 50.76 7.94 -22.70
CA GLN A 83 50.12 8.92 -23.56
C GLN A 83 48.82 8.38 -24.15
N ARG A 84 48.76 7.10 -24.55
CA ARG A 84 47.49 6.44 -24.92
C ARG A 84 46.51 6.33 -23.76
N TYR A 85 46.99 6.09 -22.54
CA TYR A 85 46.16 6.08 -21.34
C TYR A 85 45.59 7.47 -21.03
N HIS A 86 46.42 8.52 -21.14
CA HIS A 86 45.97 9.90 -21.01
C HIS A 86 45.00 10.32 -22.12
N ASP A 87 45.23 9.92 -23.36
CA ASP A 87 44.32 10.16 -24.49
C ASP A 87 43.01 9.39 -24.34
N MET A 88 43.05 8.16 -23.82
CA MET A 88 41.86 7.35 -23.54
C MET A 88 41.06 7.96 -22.38
N LYS A 89 41.74 8.45 -21.34
CA LYS A 89 41.11 9.20 -20.25
C LYS A 89 40.49 10.50 -20.75
N ALA A 90 41.18 11.24 -21.63
CA ALA A 90 40.68 12.47 -22.25
C ALA A 90 39.46 12.23 -23.16
N ARG A 91 39.44 11.10 -23.87
CA ARG A 91 38.28 10.66 -24.69
C ARG A 91 37.12 10.15 -23.84
N SER A 92 37.39 9.50 -22.72
CA SER A 92 36.38 9.06 -21.75
C SER A 92 35.74 10.26 -21.04
N THR A 93 36.54 11.26 -20.64
CA THR A 93 36.00 12.51 -20.10
C THR A 93 35.16 13.27 -21.12
N GLY A 94 35.34 13.10 -22.44
CA GLY A 94 34.50 13.78 -23.44
C GLY A 94 33.01 13.41 -23.42
N LYS A 95 32.62 12.28 -22.81
CA LYS A 95 31.21 11.90 -22.64
C LYS A 95 30.66 12.15 -21.23
N ASP A 96 31.55 12.20 -20.23
CA ASP A 96 31.19 12.44 -18.82
C ASP A 96 31.43 13.89 -18.35
N GLN A 97 32.13 14.72 -19.14
CA GLN A 97 32.50 16.09 -18.77
C GLN A 97 31.43 17.14 -19.09
N TYR A 98 30.41 16.81 -19.89
CA TYR A 98 29.29 17.72 -20.12
C TYR A 98 28.29 17.80 -18.95
N ASP A 99 28.52 17.09 -17.85
CA ASP A 99 27.64 17.18 -16.66
C ASP A 99 28.39 17.29 -15.31
N LEU A 100 29.72 17.20 -15.31
CA LEU A 100 30.56 17.60 -14.16
C LEU A 100 31.01 19.07 -14.24
N GLY A 101 30.77 19.75 -15.36
CA GLY A 101 31.24 21.12 -15.62
C GLY A 101 30.31 22.25 -15.15
N GLN A 102 29.16 21.94 -14.53
CA GLN A 102 28.35 22.93 -13.80
C GLN A 102 28.66 22.82 -12.30
N GLU A 103 29.94 22.62 -11.98
CA GLU A 103 30.52 22.69 -10.65
C GLU A 103 31.16 24.07 -10.50
N GLY A 104 30.46 25.02 -9.87
CA GLY A 104 31.10 26.28 -9.46
C GLY A 104 30.31 27.57 -9.59
N ASP A 105 28.98 27.53 -9.73
CA ASP A 105 28.17 28.70 -9.36
C ASP A 105 27.41 28.33 -8.09
N GLU A 106 28.17 28.35 -6.98
CA GLU A 106 27.61 28.53 -5.64
C GLU A 106 26.95 29.91 -5.67
N LEU A 107 25.72 29.98 -6.18
CA LEU A 107 24.86 31.12 -5.92
C LEU A 107 24.78 31.19 -4.41
N ASP A 108 25.31 32.27 -3.84
CA ASP A 108 25.14 32.70 -2.46
C ASP A 108 23.64 32.98 -2.25
N LEU A 109 22.86 31.90 -2.20
CA LEU A 109 21.45 31.91 -1.88
C LEU A 109 21.39 32.29 -0.41
N SER A 110 20.81 33.46 -0.14
CA SER A 110 20.69 34.04 1.20
C SER A 110 19.96 33.12 2.19
N ASP A 111 19.19 32.16 1.70
CA ASP A 111 18.40 31.23 2.52
C ASP A 111 19.05 29.83 2.47
N GLU A 112 19.59 29.42 3.61
CA GLU A 112 20.29 28.14 3.85
C GLU A 112 19.42 26.93 3.48
N ASP A 113 18.11 27.03 3.72
CA ASP A 113 17.12 25.99 3.39
C ASP A 113 17.03 25.71 1.87
N GLU A 114 17.09 26.75 1.03
CA GLU A 114 16.97 26.62 -0.43
C GLU A 114 18.26 26.00 -1.04
N ALA A 115 19.40 26.28 -0.41
CA ALA A 115 20.69 25.67 -0.77
C ALA A 115 20.76 24.18 -0.39
N GLU A 116 20.15 23.78 0.72
CA GLU A 116 20.03 22.37 1.13
C GLU A 116 19.13 21.57 0.19
N GLU A 117 17.97 22.10 -0.19
CA GLU A 117 17.08 21.45 -1.16
C GLU A 117 17.77 21.21 -2.52
N LEU A 118 18.56 22.16 -3.01
CA LEU A 118 19.31 22.02 -4.26
C LEU A 118 20.42 20.96 -4.15
N ARG A 119 21.10 20.86 -3.01
CA ARG A 119 22.10 19.80 -2.75
C ARG A 119 21.42 18.43 -2.68
N ALA A 120 20.29 18.32 -1.99
CA ALA A 120 19.50 17.10 -1.90
C ALA A 120 19.01 16.63 -3.28
N ALA A 121 18.41 17.53 -4.08
CA ALA A 121 17.95 17.23 -5.43
C ALA A 121 19.09 16.79 -6.37
N ARG A 122 20.29 17.36 -6.20
CA ARG A 122 21.48 16.95 -6.97
C ARG A 122 21.95 15.55 -6.60
N MET A 123 21.96 15.23 -5.31
CA MET A 123 22.30 13.89 -4.80
C MET A 123 21.27 12.86 -5.26
N GLU A 124 19.98 13.17 -5.15
CA GLU A 124 18.89 12.31 -5.63
C GLU A 124 19.03 12.02 -7.12
N ARG A 125 19.35 13.02 -7.94
CA ARG A 125 19.55 12.83 -9.40
C ARG A 125 20.75 11.93 -9.70
N LYS A 126 21.84 12.01 -8.94
CA LYS A 126 23.00 11.11 -9.08
C LYS A 126 22.63 9.68 -8.68
N GLU A 127 21.90 9.52 -7.59
CA GLU A 127 21.43 8.23 -7.10
C GLU A 127 20.47 7.57 -8.10
N GLN A 128 19.50 8.31 -8.64
CA GLN A 128 18.58 7.81 -9.67
C GLN A 128 19.32 7.32 -10.92
N ARG A 129 20.40 8.00 -11.34
CA ARG A 129 21.24 7.55 -12.46
C ARG A 129 22.02 6.28 -12.12
N ARG A 130 22.56 6.20 -10.90
CA ARG A 130 23.27 5.00 -10.41
C ARG A 130 22.32 3.81 -10.38
N LEU A 131 21.15 3.96 -9.78
CA LEU A 131 20.09 2.95 -9.74
C LEU A 131 19.67 2.51 -11.14
N LYS A 132 19.48 3.44 -12.07
CA LYS A 132 19.17 3.11 -13.47
C LYS A 132 20.25 2.24 -14.11
N LEU A 133 21.52 2.58 -13.93
CA LEU A 133 22.64 1.85 -14.52
C LEU A 133 22.82 0.46 -13.90
N VAL A 134 22.64 0.33 -12.58
CA VAL A 134 22.61 -0.96 -11.88
C VAL A 134 21.47 -1.82 -12.41
N ARG A 135 20.31 -1.20 -12.62
CA ARG A 135 19.10 -1.89 -13.07
C ARG A 135 19.15 -2.35 -14.52
N GLU A 136 19.79 -1.59 -15.41
CA GLU A 136 20.05 -2.01 -16.79
C GLU A 136 21.01 -3.22 -16.88
N ARG A 137 21.83 -3.45 -15.84
CA ARG A 137 22.80 -4.54 -15.79
C ARG A 137 22.24 -5.83 -15.17
N ILE A 138 21.15 -5.75 -14.43
CA ILE A 138 20.50 -6.90 -13.78
C ILE A 138 19.45 -7.48 -14.75
N GLU A 139 19.30 -8.80 -14.75
CA GLU A 139 18.26 -9.45 -15.56
C GLU A 139 16.85 -8.98 -15.15
N PRO A 140 15.96 -8.69 -16.12
CA PRO A 140 14.63 -8.16 -15.83
C PRO A 140 13.79 -9.10 -14.96
N ASP A 141 13.97 -10.41 -15.10
CA ASP A 141 13.24 -11.42 -14.32
C ASP A 141 13.66 -11.42 -12.84
N LEU A 142 14.94 -11.14 -12.55
CA LEU A 142 15.42 -10.97 -11.19
C LEU A 142 14.81 -9.71 -10.56
N LEU A 143 14.78 -8.60 -11.31
CA LEU A 143 14.15 -7.36 -10.83
C LEU A 143 12.66 -7.58 -10.53
N ALA A 144 11.93 -8.25 -11.41
CA ALA A 144 10.52 -8.57 -11.20
C ALA A 144 10.30 -9.48 -9.97
N LYS A 145 11.14 -10.51 -9.79
CA LYS A 145 11.06 -11.42 -8.63
C LYS A 145 11.21 -10.70 -7.30
N TYR A 146 12.05 -9.67 -7.24
CA TYR A 146 12.30 -8.87 -6.03
C TYR A 146 11.45 -7.59 -5.94
N GLY A 147 10.54 -7.35 -6.88
CA GLY A 147 9.70 -6.15 -6.88
C GLY A 147 10.53 -4.86 -7.06
N LEU A 148 11.56 -4.89 -7.89
CA LEU A 148 12.49 -3.78 -8.14
C LEU A 148 12.28 -3.13 -9.51
N THR A 149 11.11 -3.34 -10.13
CA THR A 149 10.78 -2.75 -11.43
C THR A 149 10.33 -1.28 -11.30
N ASP A 150 10.20 -0.57 -12.43
CA ASP A 150 9.78 0.84 -12.45
C ASP A 150 8.32 0.93 -12.06
N SER A 151 7.55 -0.10 -12.44
CA SER A 151 6.17 -0.27 -12.01
C SER A 151 6.10 -0.44 -10.50
N ASP A 152 6.97 -1.24 -9.88
CA ASP A 152 6.97 -1.44 -8.44
C ASP A 152 7.38 -0.16 -7.68
N GLU A 153 8.39 0.55 -8.19
CA GLU A 153 8.81 1.83 -7.61
C GLU A 153 7.73 2.91 -7.76
N HIS A 154 6.98 2.89 -8.88
CA HIS A 154 5.81 3.73 -9.03
C HIS A 154 4.72 3.37 -8.01
N LEU A 155 4.43 2.08 -7.80
CA LEU A 155 3.46 1.62 -6.80
C LEU A 155 3.82 2.06 -5.38
N ARG A 156 5.11 2.01 -5.00
CA ARG A 156 5.59 2.52 -3.69
C ARG A 156 5.37 4.02 -3.50
N LYS A 157 5.42 4.79 -4.59
CA LYS A 157 5.32 6.26 -4.56
C LYS A 157 3.87 6.76 -4.58
N ILE A 158 2.94 5.98 -5.11
CA ILE A 158 1.53 6.37 -5.18
C ILE A 158 0.91 6.22 -3.79
N ASP A 159 0.23 7.27 -3.30
CA ASP A 159 -0.55 7.25 -2.06
C ASP A 159 -1.94 6.61 -2.27
N ILE A 160 -1.94 5.35 -2.72
CA ILE A 160 -3.16 4.54 -2.93
C ILE A 160 -2.84 3.12 -2.46
N PRO A 161 -3.77 2.45 -1.76
CA PRO A 161 -3.58 1.06 -1.34
C PRO A 161 -3.20 0.15 -2.52
N GLU A 162 -2.17 -0.70 -2.35
CA GLU A 162 -1.58 -1.49 -3.44
C GLU A 162 -2.61 -2.30 -4.24
N ARG A 163 -3.58 -2.95 -3.56
CA ARG A 163 -4.65 -3.72 -4.23
C ARG A 163 -5.50 -2.88 -5.16
N MET A 164 -5.68 -1.60 -4.83
CA MET A 164 -6.42 -0.64 -5.62
C MET A 164 -5.54 -0.10 -6.75
N ALA A 165 -4.25 0.15 -6.48
CA ALA A 165 -3.29 0.62 -7.47
C ALA A 165 -3.07 -0.36 -8.64
N VAL A 166 -3.24 -1.67 -8.43
CA VAL A 166 -3.25 -2.66 -9.54
C VAL A 166 -4.35 -2.38 -10.57
N ASP A 167 -5.48 -1.82 -10.13
CA ASP A 167 -6.64 -1.48 -10.95
C ASP A 167 -6.77 0.05 -11.14
N LEU A 168 -5.66 0.81 -11.11
CA LEU A 168 -5.65 2.30 -11.14
C LEU A 168 -6.46 2.88 -12.30
N ASP A 169 -6.29 2.31 -13.50
CA ASP A 169 -7.08 2.64 -14.69
C ASP A 169 -8.60 2.61 -14.46
N LEU A 170 -9.08 1.64 -13.68
CA LEU A 170 -10.51 1.48 -13.39
C LEU A 170 -10.97 2.48 -12.32
N LEU A 171 -10.10 2.79 -11.35
CA LEU A 171 -10.36 3.78 -10.31
C LEU A 171 -10.59 5.18 -10.88
N ASP A 172 -9.89 5.53 -11.96
CA ASP A 172 -10.02 6.85 -12.57
C ASP A 172 -11.17 6.92 -13.59
N THR A 173 -11.75 5.77 -13.95
CA THR A 173 -12.91 5.72 -14.86
C THR A 173 -14.20 6.22 -14.19
N LEU A 174 -14.36 5.99 -12.88
CA LEU A 174 -15.58 6.38 -12.16
C LEU A 174 -15.39 7.70 -11.41
N SER A 175 -16.00 8.76 -11.96
CA SER A 175 -16.08 10.08 -11.35
C SER A 175 -17.34 10.25 -10.51
N ALA A 176 -17.41 11.31 -9.70
CA ALA A 176 -18.57 11.66 -8.88
C ALA A 176 -19.89 11.75 -9.67
N GLU A 177 -19.83 12.09 -10.96
CA GLU A 177 -20.99 12.20 -11.85
C GLU A 177 -21.53 10.82 -12.28
N THR A 178 -20.64 9.83 -12.42
CA THR A 178 -20.99 8.47 -12.86
C THR A 178 -21.35 7.53 -11.71
N LEU A 179 -20.98 7.88 -10.47
CA LEU A 179 -21.28 7.09 -9.27
C LEU A 179 -22.78 6.81 -9.03
N PRO A 180 -23.71 7.76 -9.26
CA PRO A 180 -25.14 7.47 -9.15
C PRO A 180 -25.62 6.41 -10.14
N GLU A 181 -25.08 6.40 -11.36
CA GLU A 181 -25.38 5.36 -12.36
C GLU A 181 -24.79 4.01 -11.94
N ALA A 182 -23.54 4.03 -11.45
CA ALA A 182 -22.85 2.84 -10.94
C ALA A 182 -23.61 2.21 -9.76
N SER A 183 -24.04 3.00 -8.78
CA SER A 183 -24.76 2.50 -7.60
C SER A 183 -26.10 1.87 -7.98
N ARG A 184 -26.85 2.48 -8.90
CA ARG A 184 -28.08 1.88 -9.45
C ARG A 184 -27.80 0.56 -10.16
N TRP A 185 -26.81 0.52 -11.04
CA TRP A 185 -26.47 -0.69 -11.78
C TRP A 185 -26.02 -1.81 -10.83
N ILE A 186 -25.16 -1.53 -9.85
CA ILE A 186 -24.70 -2.51 -8.87
C ILE A 186 -25.87 -3.02 -8.03
N TYR A 187 -26.76 -2.12 -7.60
CA TYR A 187 -27.99 -2.51 -6.90
C TYR A 187 -28.84 -3.45 -7.76
N GLU A 188 -29.08 -3.12 -9.03
CA GLU A 188 -29.83 -3.97 -9.96
C GLU A 188 -29.17 -5.34 -10.17
N GLN A 189 -27.84 -5.40 -10.24
CA GLN A 189 -27.11 -6.66 -10.41
C GLN A 189 -27.10 -7.55 -9.16
N LEU A 190 -27.07 -6.96 -7.96
CA LEU A 190 -26.94 -7.71 -6.71
C LEU A 190 -28.28 -7.97 -6.01
N PHE A 191 -29.17 -6.98 -6.03
CA PHE A 191 -30.40 -6.95 -5.21
C PHE A 191 -31.66 -6.66 -6.04
N GLY A 192 -31.51 -6.29 -7.31
CA GLY A 192 -32.64 -6.03 -8.20
C GLY A 192 -33.60 -7.21 -8.32
N ILE A 193 -34.83 -6.95 -8.76
CA ILE A 193 -35.89 -7.96 -8.90
C ILE A 193 -35.43 -9.11 -9.80
N ASP A 194 -34.78 -8.78 -10.92
CA ASP A 194 -34.27 -9.74 -11.91
C ASP A 194 -32.86 -10.25 -11.60
N SER A 195 -32.23 -9.78 -10.51
CA SER A 195 -30.91 -10.25 -10.12
C SER A 195 -30.95 -11.75 -9.80
N ARG A 196 -29.90 -12.46 -10.20
CA ARG A 196 -29.76 -13.86 -9.83
C ARG A 196 -29.64 -13.95 -8.32
N ARG A 197 -30.36 -14.89 -7.73
CA ARG A 197 -30.21 -15.18 -6.30
C ARG A 197 -28.79 -15.63 -6.04
N THR A 198 -28.08 -14.88 -5.21
CA THR A 198 -26.72 -15.17 -4.77
C THR A 198 -26.71 -15.22 -3.25
N TRP A 199 -25.72 -15.91 -2.69
CA TRP A 199 -25.52 -15.94 -1.25
C TRP A 199 -25.27 -14.52 -0.67
N VAL A 200 -24.72 -13.59 -1.45
CA VAL A 200 -24.55 -12.17 -1.04
C VAL A 200 -25.90 -11.51 -0.82
N ARG A 201 -26.86 -11.78 -1.72
CA ARG A 201 -28.24 -11.32 -1.60
C ARG A 201 -28.90 -11.94 -0.37
N ASP A 202 -28.73 -13.25 -0.16
CA ASP A 202 -29.28 -13.94 1.02
C ASP A 202 -28.76 -13.32 2.33
N LEU A 203 -27.47 -12.96 2.41
CA LEU A 203 -26.91 -12.31 3.61
C LEU A 203 -27.58 -10.97 3.93
N VAL A 204 -27.81 -10.13 2.92
CA VAL A 204 -28.46 -8.83 3.10
C VAL A 204 -29.94 -9.01 3.43
N GLU A 205 -30.62 -9.97 2.79
CA GLU A 205 -32.02 -10.29 3.07
C GLU A 205 -32.22 -10.84 4.48
N ASP A 206 -31.32 -11.69 4.96
CA ASP A 206 -31.31 -12.20 6.34
C ASP A 206 -31.15 -11.07 7.36
N GLY A 207 -30.43 -10.00 7.00
CA GLY A 207 -30.31 -8.77 7.79
C GLY A 207 -29.45 -8.90 9.05
N ARG A 208 -28.81 -10.06 9.26
CA ARG A 208 -27.92 -10.30 10.42
C ARG A 208 -26.69 -9.42 10.32
N ARG A 209 -26.51 -8.50 11.27
CA ARG A 209 -25.34 -7.63 11.36
C ARG A 209 -25.06 -7.26 12.80
N GLU A 210 -23.80 -6.99 13.12
CA GLU A 210 -23.46 -6.37 14.39
C GLU A 210 -23.62 -4.86 14.28
N VAL A 211 -24.19 -4.25 15.30
CA VAL A 211 -24.42 -2.82 15.40
C VAL A 211 -23.79 -2.27 16.66
N ASP A 212 -23.13 -1.13 16.53
CA ASP A 212 -22.58 -0.31 17.63
C ASP A 212 -23.07 1.14 17.58
N MET A 213 -24.07 1.42 16.74
CA MET A 213 -24.60 2.75 16.48
C MET A 213 -26.13 2.74 16.46
N LEU A 214 -26.72 3.93 16.37
CA LEU A 214 -28.16 4.09 16.20
C LEU A 214 -28.66 3.47 14.89
N PRO A 215 -29.95 3.10 14.82
CA PRO A 215 -30.57 2.66 13.58
C PRO A 215 -30.37 3.65 12.43
N THR A 216 -30.10 3.13 11.23
CA THR A 216 -29.91 3.95 10.02
C THR A 216 -31.20 4.49 9.43
N ASP A 217 -32.36 4.05 9.94
CA ASP A 217 -33.69 4.53 9.54
C ASP A 217 -34.08 5.84 10.23
N GLY A 218 -33.19 6.43 11.03
CA GLY A 218 -33.42 7.69 11.74
C GLY A 218 -34.11 7.54 13.09
N ARG A 219 -34.34 6.30 13.57
CA ARG A 219 -34.80 6.08 14.95
C ARG A 219 -33.70 6.44 15.95
N ASN A 220 -34.13 6.96 17.10
CA ASN A 220 -33.22 7.36 18.19
C ASN A 220 -32.83 6.20 19.12
N SER A 221 -33.40 5.01 18.91
CA SER A 221 -33.11 3.79 19.68
C SER A 221 -33.51 2.56 18.89
N TRP A 222 -32.91 1.42 19.21
CA TRP A 222 -33.32 0.14 18.67
C TRP A 222 -34.56 -0.39 19.40
N ASP A 223 -35.47 -1.01 18.66
CA ASP A 223 -36.56 -1.75 19.29
C ASP A 223 -35.99 -3.09 19.82
N PRO A 224 -36.42 -3.57 21.01
CA PRO A 224 -35.96 -4.87 21.54
C PRO A 224 -36.21 -6.05 20.59
N SER A 225 -37.18 -5.92 19.67
CA SER A 225 -37.46 -6.90 18.62
C SER A 225 -36.40 -6.97 17.53
N ASP A 226 -35.62 -5.91 17.35
CA ASP A 226 -34.64 -5.79 16.28
C ASP A 226 -33.30 -6.42 16.65
N LEU A 227 -32.99 -6.45 17.94
CA LEU A 227 -31.71 -6.93 18.47
C LEU A 227 -31.87 -8.25 19.23
N GLU A 228 -30.85 -9.11 19.12
CA GLU A 228 -30.72 -10.30 19.96
C GLU A 228 -30.45 -9.90 21.42
N GLY A 229 -31.00 -10.69 22.36
CA GLY A 229 -30.81 -10.49 23.80
C GLY A 229 -31.59 -9.31 24.41
N ASP A 230 -32.65 -8.85 23.75
CA ASP A 230 -33.60 -7.83 24.26
C ASP A 230 -32.94 -6.50 24.68
N ILE A 231 -31.79 -6.15 24.08
CA ILE A 231 -31.13 -4.86 24.27
C ILE A 231 -31.89 -3.78 23.51
N ALA A 232 -32.28 -2.71 24.21
CA ALA A 232 -32.88 -1.52 23.59
C ALA A 232 -31.85 -0.39 23.34
N ASN A 233 -30.78 -0.34 24.14
CA ASN A 233 -29.81 0.75 24.11
C ASN A 233 -28.38 0.22 23.93
N VAL A 234 -27.78 0.58 22.80
CA VAL A 234 -26.44 0.13 22.37
C VAL A 234 -25.36 1.16 22.74
N GLN A 235 -25.65 2.22 23.52
CA GLN A 235 -24.70 3.30 23.89
C GLN A 235 -23.31 2.80 24.35
N GLY A 236 -22.36 2.68 23.41
CA GLY A 236 -21.00 2.16 23.63
C GLY A 236 -20.88 0.62 23.66
N LEU A 237 -22.00 -0.09 23.59
CA LEU A 237 -22.07 -1.54 23.51
C LEU A 237 -22.17 -1.99 22.05
N ARG A 238 -22.12 -3.30 21.84
CA ARG A 238 -22.35 -3.94 20.54
C ARG A 238 -23.48 -4.93 20.69
N ALA A 239 -24.35 -4.98 19.70
CA ALA A 239 -25.47 -5.91 19.64
C ALA A 239 -25.55 -6.54 18.25
N ILE A 240 -26.36 -7.58 18.11
CA ILE A 240 -26.57 -8.28 16.84
C ILE A 240 -28.02 -8.09 16.42
N CYS A 241 -28.26 -7.70 15.18
CA CYS A 241 -29.60 -7.67 14.61
C CYS A 241 -30.16 -9.09 14.45
N ARG A 242 -31.41 -9.28 14.83
CA ARG A 242 -32.13 -10.55 14.61
C ARG A 242 -32.27 -10.83 13.13
N VAL A 243 -32.27 -12.11 12.81
CA VAL A 243 -32.57 -12.61 11.47
C VAL A 243 -33.99 -12.21 11.07
N ARG A 244 -34.15 -11.69 9.86
CA ARG A 244 -35.49 -11.49 9.29
C ARG A 244 -36.14 -12.84 9.03
N LYS A 245 -37.38 -13.01 9.51
CA LYS A 245 -38.22 -14.18 9.16
C LYS A 245 -38.62 -14.09 7.69
N SER A 246 -39.00 -15.22 7.07
CA SER A 246 -39.41 -15.24 5.65
C SER A 246 -40.52 -14.23 5.31
N SER A 247 -41.46 -13.97 6.23
CA SER A 247 -42.49 -12.93 6.04
C SER A 247 -41.93 -11.50 6.05
N GLN A 248 -40.89 -11.25 6.85
CA GLN A 248 -40.22 -9.95 6.95
C GLN A 248 -39.31 -9.71 5.75
N ILE A 249 -38.70 -10.76 5.19
CA ILE A 249 -37.89 -10.65 3.96
C ILE A 249 -38.75 -10.13 2.81
N GLY A 250 -39.94 -10.71 2.60
CA GLY A 250 -40.86 -10.25 1.57
C GLY A 250 -41.29 -8.79 1.77
N GLN A 251 -41.59 -8.39 3.01
CA GLN A 251 -41.92 -7.00 3.34
C GLN A 251 -40.75 -6.05 3.07
N TRP A 252 -39.53 -6.44 3.44
CA TRP A 252 -38.32 -5.67 3.22
C TRP A 252 -38.02 -5.51 1.72
N GLN A 253 -38.17 -6.56 0.92
CA GLN A 253 -37.99 -6.51 -0.54
C GLN A 253 -38.97 -5.53 -1.20
N THR A 254 -40.21 -5.46 -0.70
CA THR A 254 -41.23 -4.52 -1.21
C THR A 254 -41.15 -3.11 -0.62
N ASN A 255 -40.34 -2.91 0.42
CA ASN A 255 -40.23 -1.62 1.10
C ASN A 255 -39.29 -0.70 0.32
N GLU A 256 -39.87 0.25 -0.41
CA GLU A 256 -39.15 1.23 -1.22
C GLU A 256 -38.11 2.01 -0.41
N ALA A 257 -38.46 2.47 0.81
CA ALA A 257 -37.52 3.22 1.65
C ALA A 257 -36.31 2.39 2.09
N ALA A 258 -36.50 1.09 2.33
CA ALA A 258 -35.40 0.19 2.68
C ALA A 258 -34.47 -0.08 1.48
N GLN A 259 -35.05 -0.25 0.29
CA GLN A 259 -34.30 -0.45 -0.95
C GLN A 259 -33.54 0.83 -1.37
N GLU A 260 -34.16 2.01 -1.22
CA GLU A 260 -33.50 3.30 -1.42
C GLU A 260 -32.34 3.50 -0.43
N ALA A 261 -32.52 3.13 0.84
CA ALA A 261 -31.45 3.19 1.84
C ALA A 261 -30.29 2.25 1.47
N LEU A 262 -30.57 1.05 0.97
CA LEU A 262 -29.55 0.11 0.50
C LEU A 262 -28.80 0.66 -0.72
N GLN A 263 -29.50 1.22 -1.71
CA GLN A 263 -28.88 1.85 -2.87
C GLN A 263 -28.04 3.06 -2.47
N LYS A 264 -28.52 3.89 -1.54
CA LYS A 264 -27.77 5.01 -0.98
C LYS A 264 -26.50 4.54 -0.27
N ALA A 265 -26.56 3.45 0.48
CA ALA A 265 -25.39 2.87 1.13
C ALA A 265 -24.35 2.40 0.10
N ILE A 266 -24.78 1.76 -1.00
CA ILE A 266 -23.89 1.40 -2.12
C ILE A 266 -23.22 2.66 -2.67
N HIS A 267 -23.98 3.73 -2.93
CA HIS A 267 -23.44 5.00 -3.44
C HIS A 267 -22.39 5.62 -2.50
N GLU A 268 -22.65 5.68 -1.20
CA GLU A 268 -21.71 6.24 -0.23
C GLU A 268 -20.44 5.38 -0.09
N VAL A 269 -20.57 4.06 -0.16
CA VAL A 269 -19.42 3.13 -0.18
C VAL A 269 -18.59 3.34 -1.44
N LEU A 270 -19.21 3.52 -2.61
CA LEU A 270 -18.47 3.80 -3.85
C LEU A 270 -17.71 5.12 -3.79
N LYS A 271 -18.22 6.15 -3.11
CA LYS A 271 -17.45 7.38 -2.87
C LYS A 271 -16.19 7.09 -2.07
N CYS A 272 -16.27 6.22 -1.06
CA CYS A 272 -15.11 5.83 -0.28
C CYS A 272 -14.06 5.14 -1.15
N PHE A 273 -14.49 4.22 -2.02
CA PHE A 273 -13.58 3.50 -2.92
C PHE A 273 -12.96 4.40 -4.00
N TYR A 274 -13.77 5.18 -4.72
CA TYR A 274 -13.31 5.85 -5.94
C TYR A 274 -12.83 7.29 -5.71
N LEU A 275 -13.41 8.00 -4.74
CA LEU A 275 -13.04 9.39 -4.44
C LEU A 275 -12.02 9.48 -3.29
N ALA A 276 -12.24 8.72 -2.22
CA ALA A 276 -11.34 8.74 -1.05
C ALA A 276 -10.23 7.68 -1.12
N LYS A 277 -10.27 6.78 -2.12
CA LYS A 277 -9.31 5.67 -2.29
C LYS A 277 -9.16 4.78 -1.04
N GLU A 278 -10.26 4.62 -0.30
CA GLU A 278 -10.34 3.80 0.92
C GLU A 278 -10.67 2.34 0.57
N GLU A 279 -10.00 1.36 1.18
CA GLU A 279 -10.29 -0.06 0.94
C GLU A 279 -11.46 -0.59 1.77
N VAL A 280 -11.99 -1.75 1.35
CA VAL A 280 -13.08 -2.47 2.04
C VAL A 280 -12.87 -2.61 3.56
N PRO A 281 -11.70 -3.05 4.09
CA PRO A 281 -11.53 -3.17 5.54
C PRO A 281 -11.61 -1.84 6.27
N LEU A 282 -11.02 -0.78 5.70
CA LEU A 282 -11.04 0.56 6.28
C LEU A 282 -12.48 1.10 6.33
N VAL A 283 -13.20 0.99 5.22
CA VAL A 283 -14.61 1.41 5.11
C VAL A 283 -15.48 0.62 6.11
N ALA A 284 -15.30 -0.70 6.18
CA ALA A 284 -16.09 -1.55 7.07
C ALA A 284 -15.81 -1.32 8.57
N MET A 285 -14.59 -0.90 8.93
CA MET A 285 -14.21 -0.68 10.32
C MET A 285 -14.49 0.73 10.81
N TYR A 286 -14.28 1.74 9.96
CA TYR A 286 -14.22 3.15 10.37
C TYR A 286 -15.24 4.05 9.65
N ARG A 287 -15.96 3.53 8.64
CA ARG A 287 -17.03 4.25 7.90
C ARG A 287 -18.35 3.48 7.93
N LYS A 288 -18.64 2.82 9.05
CA LYS A 288 -19.80 1.93 9.21
C LYS A 288 -21.13 2.64 8.94
N GLU A 289 -21.18 3.93 9.26
CA GLU A 289 -22.35 4.80 9.10
C GLU A 289 -22.76 4.94 7.64
N ARG A 290 -21.82 4.74 6.71
CA ARG A 290 -22.04 4.80 5.27
C ARG A 290 -22.49 3.47 4.68
N CYS A 291 -22.22 2.36 5.38
CA CYS A 291 -22.41 1.02 4.85
C CYS A 291 -23.83 0.49 5.06
N GLY A 292 -24.53 0.94 6.10
CA GLY A 292 -25.90 0.48 6.40
C GLY A 292 -26.02 -1.05 6.46
N GLU A 293 -26.91 -1.62 5.65
CA GLU A 293 -27.13 -3.07 5.59
C GLU A 293 -26.03 -3.85 4.85
N LEU A 294 -25.05 -3.18 4.24
CA LEU A 294 -23.93 -3.84 3.56
C LEU A 294 -22.93 -4.50 4.53
N LEU A 295 -23.07 -4.30 5.85
CA LEU A 295 -22.27 -4.96 6.88
C LEU A 295 -22.87 -6.27 7.40
N CYS A 296 -23.79 -6.86 6.63
CA CYS A 296 -24.34 -8.18 6.95
C CYS A 296 -23.24 -9.25 7.03
N CYS A 297 -23.39 -10.16 7.99
CA CYS A 297 -22.39 -11.16 8.35
C CYS A 297 -22.97 -12.57 8.24
N ARG A 298 -22.12 -13.55 7.93
CA ARG A 298 -22.47 -14.97 8.04
C ARG A 298 -22.71 -15.35 9.50
N GLU A 299 -23.52 -16.38 9.70
CA GLU A 299 -23.73 -16.97 11.03
C GLU A 299 -22.44 -17.45 11.70
N SER A 300 -21.48 -17.97 10.93
CA SER A 300 -20.16 -18.41 11.44
C SER A 300 -19.30 -17.28 11.99
N ASP A 301 -19.51 -16.06 11.49
CA ASP A 301 -18.69 -14.89 11.76
C ASP A 301 -19.32 -14.01 12.86
N LEU A 302 -20.51 -14.40 13.35
CA LEU A 302 -21.18 -13.69 14.42
C LEU A 302 -20.40 -13.86 15.73
N PRO A 303 -20.24 -12.77 16.49
CA PRO A 303 -19.71 -12.86 17.84
C PRO A 303 -20.72 -13.57 18.75
N SER A 304 -20.23 -14.14 19.84
CA SER A 304 -21.11 -14.59 20.93
C SER A 304 -21.62 -13.39 21.74
N PHE A 305 -22.76 -13.58 22.41
CA PHE A 305 -23.36 -12.57 23.29
C PHE A 305 -23.12 -12.91 24.76
N THR A 306 -23.14 -11.87 25.59
CA THR A 306 -23.10 -12.00 27.05
C THR A 306 -24.34 -12.75 27.51
N THR A 307 -24.14 -13.85 28.20
CA THR A 307 -25.23 -14.72 28.71
C THR A 307 -25.70 -14.27 30.10
N LYS A 308 -26.92 -14.65 30.51
CA LYS A 308 -27.42 -14.42 31.90
C LYS A 308 -26.43 -14.87 32.96
N ARG A 309 -25.82 -16.04 32.75
CA ARG A 309 -24.83 -16.61 33.66
C ARG A 309 -23.61 -15.69 33.81
N GLU A 310 -23.13 -15.10 32.72
CA GLU A 310 -22.01 -14.16 32.75
C GLU A 310 -22.39 -12.83 33.40
N VAL A 311 -23.65 -12.39 33.28
CA VAL A 311 -24.14 -11.21 34.01
C VAL A 311 -24.17 -11.48 35.51
N GLU A 312 -24.72 -12.62 35.94
CA GLU A 312 -24.72 -13.03 37.36
C GLU A 312 -23.30 -13.16 37.93
N GLU A 313 -22.35 -13.66 37.13
CA GLU A 313 -20.95 -13.78 37.53
C GLU A 313 -20.29 -12.40 37.66
N GLN A 314 -20.56 -11.46 36.75
CA GLN A 314 -20.12 -10.07 36.86
C GLN A 314 -20.67 -9.41 38.13
N GLU A 315 -21.96 -9.60 38.44
CA GLU A 315 -22.58 -9.06 39.66
C GLU A 315 -21.96 -9.64 40.93
N ARG A 316 -21.66 -10.94 40.97
CA ARG A 316 -20.95 -11.58 42.10
C ARG A 316 -19.52 -11.09 42.25
N ASN A 317 -18.85 -10.82 41.13
CA ASN A 317 -17.46 -10.37 41.06
C ASN A 317 -17.31 -8.84 41.03
N SER A 318 -18.34 -8.07 41.43
CA SER A 318 -18.40 -6.59 41.43
C SER A 318 -17.30 -5.87 42.27
N ARG A 319 -16.25 -6.56 42.68
CA ARG A 319 -15.10 -6.04 43.42
C ARG A 319 -13.99 -5.45 42.54
N SER A 320 -14.19 -5.29 41.23
CA SER A 320 -13.12 -4.84 40.33
C SER A 320 -13.65 -3.85 39.29
N HIS A 321 -12.77 -2.95 38.82
CA HIS A 321 -12.94 -1.95 37.77
C HIS A 321 -13.30 -2.53 36.37
N VAL A 322 -13.91 -3.71 36.30
CA VAL A 322 -14.29 -4.39 35.07
C VAL A 322 -15.56 -3.75 34.51
N ALA A 323 -15.57 -3.46 33.21
CA ALA A 323 -16.73 -2.91 32.52
C ALA A 323 -17.93 -3.88 32.60
N TYR A 324 -19.10 -3.35 32.98
CA TYR A 324 -20.34 -4.12 33.03
C TYR A 324 -20.93 -4.31 31.62
N TYR A 325 -21.27 -5.55 31.30
CA TYR A 325 -21.89 -5.93 30.02
C TYR A 325 -23.27 -6.55 30.28
N PRO A 326 -24.37 -5.92 29.82
CA PRO A 326 -25.71 -6.48 29.97
C PRO A 326 -25.89 -7.73 29.09
N GLU A 327 -26.88 -8.55 29.42
CA GLU A 327 -27.28 -9.70 28.60
C GLU A 327 -27.52 -9.27 27.14
N GLY A 328 -27.08 -10.09 26.19
CA GLY A 328 -27.21 -9.81 24.75
C GLY A 328 -26.08 -8.98 24.15
N SER A 329 -25.21 -8.37 24.98
CA SER A 329 -24.17 -7.47 24.48
C SER A 329 -22.93 -8.23 24.06
N VAL A 330 -22.19 -7.71 23.09
CA VAL A 330 -20.97 -8.34 22.57
C VAL A 330 -19.75 -7.81 23.31
N GLN A 331 -19.14 -8.66 24.15
CA GLN A 331 -17.86 -8.39 24.81
C GLN A 331 -16.68 -8.49 23.84
N ALA A 332 -15.54 -7.89 24.18
CA ALA A 332 -14.32 -7.97 23.38
C ALA A 332 -13.87 -9.42 23.13
N LYS A 333 -13.94 -10.29 24.15
CA LYS A 333 -13.56 -11.71 24.07
C LYS A 333 -14.44 -12.56 23.13
N HIS A 334 -15.63 -12.08 22.80
CA HIS A 334 -16.55 -12.78 21.91
C HIS A 334 -16.41 -12.38 20.43
N ARG A 335 -15.61 -11.37 20.13
CA ARG A 335 -15.45 -10.85 18.78
C ARG A 335 -14.76 -11.87 17.88
N ARG A 336 -15.24 -11.96 16.64
CA ARG A 336 -14.65 -12.79 15.58
C ARG A 336 -14.16 -11.92 14.42
N PRO A 337 -13.11 -12.35 13.71
CA PRO A 337 -12.74 -11.71 12.45
C PRO A 337 -13.87 -11.88 11.44
N ARG A 338 -14.20 -10.80 10.74
CA ARG A 338 -15.37 -10.75 9.86
C ARG A 338 -14.96 -10.71 8.40
N ARG A 339 -15.77 -11.37 7.58
CA ARG A 339 -15.63 -11.38 6.13
C ARG A 339 -16.59 -10.34 5.57
N TRP A 340 -16.06 -9.24 5.04
CA TRP A 340 -16.83 -8.13 4.47
C TRP A 340 -17.36 -8.44 3.07
N GLU A 341 -18.05 -9.56 2.96
CA GLU A 341 -18.37 -10.20 1.69
C GLU A 341 -19.28 -9.38 0.80
N VAL A 342 -20.28 -8.73 1.38
CA VAL A 342 -21.19 -7.86 0.65
C VAL A 342 -20.44 -6.64 0.09
N LEU A 343 -19.57 -6.02 0.89
CA LEU A 343 -18.74 -4.90 0.44
C LEU A 343 -17.75 -5.33 -0.65
N TRP A 344 -17.14 -6.51 -0.54
CA TRP A 344 -16.31 -7.07 -1.61
C TRP A 344 -17.12 -7.34 -2.88
N ALA A 345 -18.35 -7.81 -2.78
CA ALA A 345 -19.22 -7.99 -3.93
C ALA A 345 -19.58 -6.64 -4.59
N VAL A 346 -19.81 -5.59 -3.80
CA VAL A 346 -20.00 -4.23 -4.31
C VAL A 346 -18.74 -3.75 -5.03
N TRP A 347 -17.57 -3.91 -4.43
CA TRP A 347 -16.28 -3.56 -5.04
C TRP A 347 -16.06 -4.30 -6.37
N GLU A 348 -16.25 -5.61 -6.43
CA GLU A 348 -16.07 -6.39 -7.65
C GLU A 348 -17.06 -6.00 -8.76
N ASN A 349 -18.32 -5.71 -8.41
CA ASN A 349 -19.29 -5.21 -9.39
C ASN A 349 -18.96 -3.79 -9.86
N SER A 350 -18.41 -2.95 -8.98
CA SER A 350 -17.95 -1.60 -9.39
C SER A 350 -16.83 -1.67 -10.44
N LYS A 351 -15.88 -2.61 -10.31
CA LYS A 351 -14.85 -2.85 -11.33
C LYS A 351 -15.44 -3.32 -12.65
N ARG A 352 -16.48 -4.16 -12.62
CA ARG A 352 -17.19 -4.60 -13.84
C ARG A 352 -17.89 -3.42 -14.52
N PHE A 353 -18.51 -2.55 -13.74
CA PHE A 353 -19.17 -1.35 -14.25
C PHE A 353 -18.16 -0.35 -14.84
N ALA A 354 -17.03 -0.11 -14.17
CA ALA A 354 -15.94 0.71 -14.69
C ALA A 354 -15.44 0.19 -16.05
N LYS A 355 -15.23 -1.14 -16.18
CA LYS A 355 -14.88 -1.78 -17.47
C LYS A 355 -15.94 -1.55 -18.55
N LEU A 356 -17.22 -1.54 -18.19
CA LEU A 356 -18.32 -1.26 -19.11
C LEU A 356 -18.33 0.21 -19.57
N ILE A 357 -18.13 1.16 -18.65
CA ILE A 357 -18.00 2.58 -18.99
C ILE A 357 -16.80 2.82 -19.91
N ARG A 358 -15.64 2.25 -19.62
CA ARG A 358 -14.46 2.39 -20.47
C ARG A 358 -14.70 1.86 -21.89
N ARG A 359 -15.40 0.72 -22.02
CA ARG A 359 -15.81 0.17 -23.33
C ARG A 359 -16.85 1.04 -24.04
N ARG A 360 -17.74 1.70 -23.30
CA ARG A 360 -18.71 2.66 -23.85
C ARG A 360 -17.98 3.89 -24.39
N GLN A 361 -17.09 4.49 -23.59
CA GLN A 361 -16.28 5.64 -23.98
C GLN A 361 -15.38 5.33 -25.19
N ALA A 362 -14.70 4.19 -25.18
CA ALA A 362 -13.88 3.77 -26.32
C ALA A 362 -14.69 3.64 -27.61
N ARG A 363 -15.93 3.14 -27.53
CA ARG A 363 -16.83 3.09 -28.68
C ARG A 363 -17.29 4.48 -29.12
N THR A 364 -17.71 5.34 -28.20
CA THR A 364 -18.16 6.70 -28.55
C THR A 364 -17.03 7.50 -29.21
N THR A 365 -15.81 7.45 -28.68
CA THR A 365 -14.66 8.13 -29.30
C THR A 365 -14.31 7.52 -30.67
N ALA A 366 -14.47 6.20 -30.85
CA ALA A 366 -14.28 5.58 -32.15
C ALA A 366 -15.34 6.03 -33.17
N TYR A 367 -16.60 6.17 -32.75
CA TYR A 367 -17.68 6.71 -33.60
C TYR A 367 -17.47 8.18 -33.94
N GLU A 368 -17.10 9.02 -32.97
CA GLU A 368 -16.77 10.43 -33.18
C GLU A 368 -15.64 10.58 -34.19
N LYS A 369 -14.56 9.80 -34.02
CA LYS A 369 -13.43 9.79 -34.96
C LYS A 369 -13.83 9.29 -36.35
N ALA A 370 -14.71 8.28 -36.44
CA ALA A 370 -15.23 7.81 -37.71
C ALA A 370 -16.08 8.88 -38.41
N LEU A 371 -16.86 9.64 -37.64
CA LEU A 371 -17.69 10.74 -38.14
C LEU A 371 -16.84 11.94 -38.61
N GLU A 372 -15.72 12.22 -37.95
CA GLU A 372 -14.75 13.24 -38.40
C GLU A 372 -14.02 12.86 -39.70
N VAL A 373 -13.81 11.56 -39.94
CA VAL A 373 -13.12 11.05 -41.12
C VAL A 373 -14.08 10.81 -42.30
N ALA A 374 -15.37 10.63 -42.03
CA ALA A 374 -16.38 10.42 -43.06
C ALA A 374 -16.40 11.60 -44.05
N THR A 375 -16.21 11.29 -45.34
CA THR A 375 -16.11 12.32 -46.39
C THR A 375 -17.38 12.42 -47.23
N SER A 376 -18.22 11.40 -47.19
CA SER A 376 -19.49 11.34 -47.91
C SER A 376 -20.70 11.31 -46.96
N GLU A 377 -21.82 11.83 -47.45
CA GLU A 377 -23.09 11.88 -46.72
C GLU A 377 -23.63 10.46 -46.41
N GLU A 378 -23.37 9.49 -47.31
CA GLU A 378 -23.71 8.08 -47.10
C GLU A 378 -22.89 7.44 -45.97
N GLU A 379 -21.60 7.79 -45.84
CA GLU A 379 -20.75 7.32 -44.74
C GLU A 379 -21.17 7.94 -43.40
N THR A 380 -21.53 9.22 -43.38
CA THR A 380 -22.04 9.87 -42.15
C THR A 380 -23.36 9.26 -41.69
N ASP A 381 -24.27 8.98 -42.62
CA ASP A 381 -25.56 8.37 -42.32
C ASP A 381 -25.39 6.91 -41.82
N ALA A 382 -24.45 6.17 -42.40
CA ALA A 382 -24.12 4.81 -41.95
C ALA A 382 -23.52 4.79 -40.53
N VAL A 383 -22.64 5.74 -40.20
CA VAL A 383 -22.05 5.87 -38.86
C VAL A 383 -23.09 6.34 -37.83
N MET A 384 -23.99 7.27 -38.19
CA MET A 384 -25.07 7.73 -37.32
C MET A 384 -26.15 6.67 -37.06
N GLY A 385 -26.32 5.72 -37.98
CA GLY A 385 -27.27 4.61 -37.83
C GLY A 385 -26.80 3.46 -36.92
N CYS A 386 -25.52 3.44 -36.54
CA CYS A 386 -24.89 2.43 -35.68
C CYS A 386 -24.79 2.92 -34.24
#